data_AF-A0A135VNA7-F1
#
_entry.id   AF-A0A135VNA7-F1
#
_cell.length_a   1.000
_cell.length_b   1.000
_cell.length_c   1.000
_cell.angle_alpha   90.00
_cell.angle_beta   90.00
_cell.angle_gamma   90.00
#
_symmetry.space_group_name_H-M   'P 1'
#
loop_
_entity.id
_entity.type
_entity.pdbx_description
1 polymer ?
#
loop_
_entity_poly.entity_id
_entity_poly.type
_entity_poly.pdbx_seq_one_letter_code
_entity_poly.pdbx_strand_id
1 'polypeptide(L)'
;MRVKMRIKAVLRDTEILQMDVGSKGRIIATAKKNIDRVVNLQSFLKVMGLSLDERCIMLDALKDTILHIWLLTDAQQHLIYISENKNAEVSGYCWQ
;
A
#
# COMPACT_ATOMS: atom_id res chain seq x y z
N MET A 1 17.12 11.65 0.15
CA MET A 1 16.55 12.22 -1.11
C MET A 1 15.05 12.40 -0.89
N ARG A 2 14.58 13.63 -0.73
CA ARG A 2 13.17 13.94 -0.38
C ARG A 2 12.24 13.36 -1.45
N VAL A 3 11.40 12.38 -1.09
CA VAL A 3 10.37 11.86 -2.00
C VAL A 3 9.48 13.03 -2.40
N LYS A 4 9.49 13.40 -3.69
CA LYS A 4 8.64 14.49 -4.21
C LYS A 4 7.20 14.01 -4.08
N MET A 5 6.51 14.48 -3.03
CA MET A 5 5.20 13.99 -2.62
C MET A 5 4.15 14.35 -3.67
N ARG A 6 3.92 13.42 -4.60
CA ARG A 6 2.83 13.47 -5.57
C ARG A 6 1.97 12.24 -5.33
N ILE A 7 0.70 12.46 -5.01
CA ILE A 7 -0.28 11.39 -4.90
C ILE A 7 -0.42 10.77 -6.29
N LYS A 8 -0.17 9.46 -6.40
CA LYS A 8 -0.27 8.70 -7.65
C LYS A 8 -1.52 7.84 -7.62
N ALA A 9 -2.07 7.57 -8.81
CA ALA A 9 -3.06 6.53 -8.95
C ALA A 9 -2.45 5.16 -8.57
N VAL A 10 -3.26 4.33 -7.91
CA VAL A 10 -2.93 2.93 -7.64
C VAL A 10 -2.83 2.21 -8.98
N LEU A 11 -1.69 1.56 -9.20
CA LEU A 11 -1.51 0.69 -10.35
C LEU A 11 -2.34 -0.57 -10.18
N ARG A 12 -3.11 -0.87 -11.22
CA ARG A 12 -3.99 -2.04 -11.31
C ARG A 12 -3.50 -2.84 -12.51
N ASP A 13 -3.04 -4.05 -12.25
CA ASP A 13 -2.55 -4.95 -13.29
C ASP A 13 -3.64 -5.96 -13.61
N THR A 14 -3.84 -6.30 -14.89
CA THR A 14 -4.83 -7.29 -15.31
C THR A 14 -4.60 -8.64 -14.63
N GLU A 15 -3.33 -9.03 -14.46
CA GLU A 15 -2.95 -10.27 -13.77
C GLU A 15 -3.38 -10.23 -12.29
N ILE A 16 -3.18 -9.09 -11.62
CA ILE A 16 -3.60 -8.86 -10.23
C ILE A 16 -5.14 -8.91 -10.11
N LEU A 17 -5.86 -8.36 -11.09
CA LEU A 17 -7.31 -8.33 -11.07
C LEU A 17 -7.94 -9.71 -11.30
N GLN A 18 -7.22 -10.63 -11.97
CA GLN A 18 -7.62 -12.02 -12.18
C GLN A 18 -7.34 -12.93 -10.97
N MET A 19 -6.53 -12.47 -10.00
CA MET A 19 -6.30 -13.20 -8.76
C MET A 19 -7.53 -13.18 -7.85
N ASP A 20 -7.66 -14.21 -7.01
CA ASP A 20 -8.71 -14.33 -6.01
C ASP A 20 -8.80 -13.07 -5.14
N VAL A 21 -10.01 -12.52 -5.04
CA VAL A 21 -10.32 -11.33 -4.24
C VAL A 21 -9.98 -11.58 -2.78
N GLY A 22 -9.30 -10.62 -2.14
CA GLY A 22 -8.88 -10.71 -0.74
C GLY A 22 -7.75 -11.71 -0.47
N SER A 23 -7.26 -12.44 -1.49
CA SER A 23 -6.20 -13.43 -1.29
C SER A 23 -4.86 -12.79 -0.90
N LYS A 24 -4.06 -13.51 -0.11
CA LYS A 24 -2.69 -13.10 0.27
C LYS A 24 -1.84 -12.81 -0.98
N GLY A 25 -1.97 -13.61 -2.04
CA GLY A 25 -1.27 -13.43 -3.30
C GLY A 25 -1.60 -12.08 -3.97
N ARG A 26 -2.89 -11.76 -4.08
CA ARG A 26 -3.36 -10.49 -4.65
C ARG A 26 -2.89 -9.28 -3.84
N ILE A 27 -2.91 -9.38 -2.51
CA ILE A 27 -2.45 -8.32 -1.61
C ILE A 27 -0.96 -8.04 -1.83
N ILE A 28 -0.12 -9.08 -1.79
CA ILE A 28 1.33 -8.94 -1.97
C ILE A 28 1.66 -8.40 -3.36
N ALA A 29 1.02 -8.92 -4.42
CA ALA A 29 1.24 -8.46 -5.78
C ALA A 29 0.85 -6.98 -5.95
N THR A 30 -0.28 -6.57 -5.37
CA THR A 30 -0.73 -5.17 -5.38
C THR A 30 0.26 -4.25 -4.66
N ALA A 31 0.78 -4.67 -3.51
CA ALA A 31 1.78 -3.91 -2.76
C ALA A 31 3.09 -3.75 -3.53
N LYS A 32 3.64 -4.86 -4.07
CA LYS A 32 4.87 -4.83 -4.88
C LYS A 32 4.75 -3.93 -6.10
N LYS A 33 3.60 -3.95 -6.79
CA LYS A 33 3.37 -3.09 -7.95
C LYS A 33 3.37 -1.60 -7.60
N ASN A 34 3.08 -1.25 -6.34
CA ASN A 34 2.94 0.13 -5.89
C ASN A 34 4.07 0.59 -4.95
N ILE A 35 5.20 -0.11 -4.91
CA ILE A 35 6.42 0.34 -4.21
C ILE A 35 6.83 1.73 -4.71
N ASP A 36 7.31 2.55 -3.78
CA ASP A 36 7.78 3.91 -3.98
C ASP A 36 6.73 4.88 -4.57
N ARG A 37 5.46 4.58 -4.29
CA ARG A 37 4.32 5.44 -4.66
C ARG A 37 3.56 5.86 -3.42
N VAL A 38 3.24 7.14 -3.35
CA VAL A 38 2.23 7.66 -2.43
C VAL A 38 0.87 7.41 -3.07
N VAL A 39 0.02 6.62 -2.41
CA VAL A 39 -1.31 6.25 -2.92
C VAL A 39 -2.37 6.41 -1.84
N ASN A 40 -3.63 6.54 -2.27
CA ASN A 40 -4.77 6.54 -1.36
C ASN A 40 -5.08 5.11 -0.89
N LEU A 41 -5.16 4.90 0.43
CA LEU A 41 -5.41 3.62 1.09
C LEU A 41 -6.73 2.99 0.64
N GLN A 42 -7.81 3.76 0.56
CA GLN A 42 -9.11 3.21 0.17
C GLN A 42 -9.09 2.70 -1.27
N SER A 43 -8.47 3.44 -2.18
CA SER A 43 -8.28 2.98 -3.57
C SER A 43 -7.37 1.75 -3.65
N PHE A 44 -6.37 1.69 -2.78
CA PHE A 44 -5.41 0.59 -2.71
C PHE A 44 -6.09 -0.71 -2.24
N LEU A 45 -6.88 -0.65 -1.17
CA LEU A 45 -7.69 -1.75 -0.66
C LEU A 45 -8.71 -2.25 -1.69
N LYS A 46 -9.36 -1.35 -2.43
CA LYS A 46 -10.29 -1.72 -3.52
C LYS A 46 -9.64 -2.60 -4.59
N VAL A 47 -8.37 -2.38 -4.93
CA VAL A 47 -7.67 -3.23 -5.91
C VAL A 47 -7.46 -4.64 -5.37
N MET A 48 -7.31 -4.80 -4.06
CA MET A 48 -7.24 -6.10 -3.38
C MET A 48 -8.63 -6.73 -3.18
N GLY A 49 -9.69 -5.95 -3.40
CA GLY A 49 -11.08 -6.30 -3.09
C GLY A 49 -11.36 -6.34 -1.59
N LEU A 50 -10.68 -5.46 -0.83
CA LEU A 50 -10.89 -5.24 0.59
C LEU A 50 -11.59 -3.90 0.83
N SER A 51 -12.38 -3.84 1.89
CA SER A 51 -12.92 -2.61 2.45
C SER A 51 -11.94 -1.96 3.45
N LEU A 52 -12.25 -0.74 3.92
CA LEU A 52 -11.43 -0.05 4.90
C LEU A 52 -11.40 -0.75 6.26
N ASP A 53 -12.47 -1.43 6.64
CA ASP A 53 -12.58 -2.18 7.90
C ASP A 53 -11.75 -3.48 7.86
N GLU A 54 -11.51 -4.00 6.66
CA GLU A 54 -10.69 -5.19 6.41
C GLU A 54 -9.20 -4.86 6.22
N ARG A 55 -8.77 -3.60 6.44
CA ARG A 55 -7.37 -3.18 6.27
C ARG A 55 -6.39 -4.05 7.07
N CYS A 56 -6.79 -4.60 8.21
CA CYS A 56 -5.94 -5.49 9.01
C CYS A 56 -5.61 -6.81 8.28
N ILE A 57 -6.45 -7.27 7.35
CA ILE A 57 -6.15 -8.44 6.50
C ILE A 57 -4.96 -8.14 5.58
N MET A 58 -4.92 -6.93 5.00
CA MET A 58 -3.78 -6.47 4.21
C MET A 58 -2.51 -6.44 5.05
N LEU A 59 -2.58 -5.89 6.26
CA LEU A 59 -1.46 -5.84 7.19
C LEU A 59 -0.98 -7.27 7.53
N ASP A 60 -1.89 -8.17 7.92
CA ASP A 60 -1.53 -9.56 8.24
C ASP A 60 -0.88 -10.30 7.06
N ALA A 61 -1.34 -10.05 5.83
CA ALA A 61 -0.75 -10.61 4.63
C ALA A 61 0.66 -10.08 4.31
N LEU A 62 0.99 -8.86 4.73
CA LEU A 62 2.25 -8.19 4.45
C LEU A 62 3.29 -8.32 5.57
N LYS A 63 2.88 -8.69 6.80
CA LYS A 63 3.76 -8.74 7.99
C LYS A 63 5.04 -9.58 7.82
N ASP A 64 4.98 -10.63 7.01
CA ASP A 64 6.10 -11.56 6.76
C ASP A 64 6.94 -11.15 5.54
N THR A 65 6.70 -9.95 4.98
CA THR A 65 7.42 -9.42 3.81
C THR A 65 8.44 -8.37 4.23
N ILE A 66 9.33 -8.01 3.32
CA ILE A 66 10.29 -6.91 3.50
C ILE A 66 9.66 -5.51 3.29
N LEU A 67 8.34 -5.43 3.10
CA LEU A 67 7.66 -4.18 2.79
C LEU A 67 7.36 -3.41 4.08
N HIS A 68 7.55 -2.10 4.01
CA HIS A 68 7.26 -1.14 5.07
C HIS A 68 6.17 -0.20 4.57
N ILE A 69 5.17 0.06 5.42
CA ILE A 69 4.01 0.89 5.06
C ILE A 69 4.00 2.14 5.93
N TRP A 70 4.15 3.29 5.30
CA TRP A 70 4.08 4.59 5.95
C TRP A 70 2.69 5.18 5.80
N LEU A 71 2.00 5.42 6.91
CA LEU A 71 0.79 6.23 6.98
C LEU A 71 1.19 7.71 7.00
N LEU A 72 0.80 8.44 5.98
CA LEU A 72 1.18 9.85 5.84
C LEU A 72 0.18 10.75 6.57
N THR A 73 0.70 11.75 7.27
CA THR A 73 -0.09 12.78 7.95
C THR A 73 -0.30 13.95 6.99
N ASP A 74 -1.20 13.80 6.01
CA ASP A 74 -1.53 14.91 5.11
C ASP A 74 -3.04 15.05 4.84
N ALA A 75 -3.53 16.27 5.06
CA ALA A 75 -4.77 16.84 4.52
C ALA A 75 -6.02 15.93 4.42
N GLN A 76 -6.47 15.33 5.54
CA GLN A 76 -7.74 14.59 5.65
C GLN A 76 -7.86 13.34 4.75
N GLN A 77 -6.81 12.94 4.04
CA GLN A 77 -6.82 11.77 3.18
C GLN A 77 -6.05 10.61 3.82
N HIS A 78 -6.59 9.40 3.71
CA HIS A 78 -5.87 8.19 4.10
C HIS A 78 -4.83 7.87 3.03
N LEU A 79 -3.63 8.43 3.15
CA LEU A 79 -2.52 8.21 2.23
C LEU A 79 -1.51 7.23 2.83
N ILE A 80 -1.00 6.34 1.99
CA ILE A 80 0.07 5.42 2.34
C ILE A 80 1.23 5.51 1.34
N TYR A 81 2.42 5.19 1.82
CA TYR A 81 3.61 4.96 1.01
C TYR A 81 4.19 3.59 1.35
N ILE A 82 4.55 2.81 0.35
CA ILE A 82 5.09 1.46 0.51
C ILE A 82 6.53 1.44 0.01
N SER A 83 7.46 0.89 0.79
CA SER A 83 8.86 0.75 0.39
C SER A 83 9.47 -0.52 0.94
N GLU A 84 10.49 -1.05 0.28
CA GLU A 84 11.35 -2.10 0.82
C GLU A 84 12.45 -1.52 1.73
N ASN A 85 12.60 -0.19 1.77
CA ASN A 85 13.60 0.50 2.59
C ASN A 85 12.95 1.09 3.84
N LYS A 86 13.25 0.50 5.02
CA LYS A 86 12.82 1.01 6.32
C LYS A 86 13.28 2.45 6.61
N ASN A 87 14.41 2.87 6.04
CA ASN A 87 15.00 4.19 6.27
C ASN A 87 14.57 5.22 5.21
N ALA A 88 13.45 4.99 4.52
CA ALA A 88 12.91 5.98 3.60
C ALA A 88 12.64 7.31 4.32
N GLU A 89 13.13 8.42 3.76
CA GLU A 89 12.93 9.78 4.29
C GLU A 89 11.48 10.24 4.04
N VAL A 90 10.53 9.67 4.79
CA VAL A 90 9.09 9.93 4.64
C VAL A 90 8.52 10.38 5.98
N SER A 91 7.85 11.53 6.00
CA SER A 91 7.13 12.03 7.17
C SER A 91 5.82 11.25 7.37
N GLY A 92 5.76 10.41 8.39
CA GLY A 92 4.57 9.64 8.73
C GLY A 92 4.81 8.59 9.81
N TYR A 93 3.80 7.77 10.08
CA TYR A 93 3.92 6.61 10.96
C TYR A 93 4.26 5.37 10.13
N CYS A 94 5.37 4.70 10.43
CA CYS A 94 5.72 3.43 9.79
C CYS A 94 5.04 2.26 10.52
N TRP A 95 4.37 1.41 9.77
CA TRP A 95 3.94 0.07 10.17
C TRP A 95 4.76 -0.96 9.38
N GLN A 96 5.27 -1.98 10.09
CA GLN A 96 6.46 -2.79 9.80
C GLN A 96 7.80 -2.08 10.01
#